data_AF-A0A1Q3QIJ9-F1
#
_entry.id   AF-A0A1Q3QIJ9-F1
#
_cell.length_a   1.000
_cell.length_b   1.000
_cell.length_c   1.000
_cell.angle_alpha   90.00
_cell.angle_beta   90.00
_cell.angle_gamma   90.00
#
_symmetry.space_group_name_H-M   'P 1'
#
loop_
_entity.id
_entity.type
_entity.pdbx_description
1 polymer ?
#
loop_
_entity_poly.entity_id
_entity_poly.type
_entity_poly.pdbx_seq_one_letter_code
_entity_poly.pdbx_strand_id
1 'polypeptide(L)' 'MKTIEIKTKEQELIREINSDANLLESTLKYVRKLKKSQLKYPCQYSVDELKIRLKEGRKAAKAGIYKTQSEMRSKHPL' A
#
# COMPACT_ATOMS: atom_id res chain seq x y z
N MET A 1 -32.61 7.89 -1.99
CA MET A 1 -31.91 9.06 -2.56
C MET A 1 -31.67 8.79 -4.03
N LYS A 2 -32.05 9.73 -4.90
CA LYS A 2 -31.91 9.56 -6.36
C LYS A 2 -30.46 9.84 -6.77
N THR A 3 -29.96 9.14 -7.80
CA THR A 3 -28.57 9.28 -8.30
C THR A 3 -28.19 10.71 -8.68
N ILE A 4 -29.17 11.52 -9.08
CA ILE A 4 -29.00 12.93 -9.44
C ILE A 4 -28.66 13.78 -8.20
N GLU A 5 -29.30 13.52 -7.06
CA GLU A 5 -29.08 14.24 -5.79
C GLU A 5 -27.68 13.98 -5.22
N ILE A 6 -27.10 12.83 -5.54
CA ILE A 6 -25.74 12.47 -5.11
C ILE A 6 -24.72 13.29 -5.91
N LYS A 7 -24.89 13.38 -7.24
CA LYS A 7 -23.98 14.15 -8.11
C LYS A 7 -23.97 15.64 -7.82
N THR A 8 -25.12 16.22 -7.46
CA THR A 8 -25.19 17.65 -7.11
C THR A 8 -24.46 17.93 -5.80
N LYS A 9 -24.64 17.09 -4.78
CA LYS A 9 -23.94 17.20 -3.50
C LYS A 9 -22.42 17.06 -3.65
N GLU A 10 -21.96 16.14 -4.51
CA GLU A 10 -20.54 15.98 -4.82
C GLU A 10 -19.95 17.25 -5.45
N GLN A 11 -20.68 17.88 -6.38
CA GLN A 11 -20.22 19.12 -7.02
C GLN A 11 -20.16 20.30 -6.04
N GLU A 12 -21.12 20.41 -5.12
CA GLU A 12 -21.11 21.43 -4.07
C GLU A 12 -19.91 21.27 -3.13
N LEU A 13 -19.64 20.05 -2.66
CA LEU A 13 -18.47 19.71 -1.86
C LEU A 13 -17.15 20.04 -2.56
N ILE A 14 -17.03 19.73 -3.86
CA ILE A 14 -15.84 20.06 -4.64
C ILE A 14 -15.63 21.58 -4.72
N ARG A 15 -16.72 22.36 -4.88
CA ARG A 15 -16.65 23.82 -4.90
C ARG A 15 -16.20 24.40 -3.56
N GLU A 16 -16.75 23.88 -2.46
CA GLU A 16 -16.38 24.28 -1.10
C GLU A 16 -14.90 24.01 -0.83
N ILE A 17 -14.42 22.80 -1.14
CA ILE A 17 -13.00 22.42 -1.02
C ILE A 17 -12.09 23.33 -1.86
N ASN A 18 -12.49 23.69 -3.06
CA ASN A 18 -11.68 24.55 -3.92
C ASN A 18 -11.68 26.02 -3.50
N SER A 19 -12.66 26.45 -2.69
CA SER A 19 -12.78 27.84 -2.23
C SER A 19 -11.92 28.16 -1.00
N ASP A 20 -11.49 27.14 -0.24
CA ASP A 20 -10.66 27.28 0.96
C ASP A 20 -9.32 26.55 0.77
N ALA A 21 -8.22 27.31 0.78
CA ALA A 21 -6.87 26.79 0.60
C ALA A 21 -6.44 25.77 1.67
N ASN A 22 -6.86 25.97 2.94
CA ASN A 22 -6.55 25.05 4.03
C ASN A 22 -7.33 23.73 3.89
N LEU A 23 -8.59 23.82 3.43
CA LEU A 23 -9.43 22.67 3.16
C LEU A 23 -8.88 21.86 1.98
N LEU A 24 -8.47 22.54 0.91
CA LEU A 24 -7.83 21.93 -0.25
C LEU A 24 -6.56 21.17 0.14
N GLU A 25 -5.68 21.79 0.92
CA GLU A 25 -4.43 21.15 1.34
C GLU A 25 -4.66 19.92 2.24
N SER A 26 -5.61 20.02 3.17
CA SER A 26 -6.04 18.90 4.01
C SER A 26 -6.60 17.74 3.18
N THR A 27 -7.41 18.06 2.16
CA THR A 27 -8.00 17.09 1.24
C THR A 27 -6.93 16.39 0.40
N LEU A 28 -5.98 17.14 -0.16
CA LEU A 28 -4.85 16.59 -0.91
C LEU A 28 -4.01 15.64 -0.06
N LYS A 29 -3.74 16.01 1.20
CA LYS A 29 -3.01 15.15 2.15
C LYS A 29 -3.76 13.85 2.43
N TYR A 30 -5.06 13.92 2.64
CA TYR A 30 -5.90 12.75 2.87
C TYR A 30 -5.94 11.81 1.65
N VAL A 31 -6.16 12.36 0.44
CA VAL A 31 -6.16 11.57 -0.81
C VAL A 31 -4.80 10.90 -1.04
N ARG A 32 -3.69 11.60 -0.78
CA ARG A 32 -2.34 11.00 -0.85
C ARG A 32 -2.18 9.84 0.14
N LYS A 33 -2.72 9.95 1.36
CA LYS A 33 -2.69 8.86 2.36
C LYS A 33 -3.52 7.66 1.91
N LEU A 34 -4.71 7.88 1.36
CA LEU A 34 -5.55 6.82 0.80
C LEU A 34 -4.82 6.07 -0.33
N LYS A 35 -4.26 6.81 -1.30
CA LYS A 35 -3.47 6.21 -2.38
C LYS A 35 -2.27 5.42 -1.86
N LYS A 36 -1.57 5.92 -0.84
CA LYS A 36 -0.47 5.19 -0.18
C LYS A 36 -0.94 3.94 0.55
N SER A 37 -2.09 3.97 1.22
CA SER A 37 -2.64 2.78 1.89
C SER A 37 -3.06 1.68 0.92
N GLN A 38 -3.41 2.06 -0.32
CA GLN A 38 -3.70 1.12 -1.40
C GLN A 38 -2.43 0.57 -2.08
N LEU A 39 -1.25 1.18 -1.84
CA LEU A 39 0.01 0.58 -2.29
C LEU A 39 0.22 -0.72 -1.52
N LYS A 40 0.26 -1.82 -2.26
CA LYS A 40 0.63 -3.12 -1.73
C LYS A 40 2.03 -3.00 -1.12
N TYR A 41 2.14 -3.19 0.20
CA TYR A 41 3.44 -3.27 0.85
C TYR A 41 4.28 -4.38 0.18
N PRO A 42 5.62 -4.23 0.10
CA PRO A 42 6.49 -5.22 -0.54
C PRO A 42 6.37 -6.62 0.07
N CYS A 43 5.98 -6.70 1.34
CA CYS A 43 5.74 -7.94 2.05
C CYS A 43 4.25 -8.07 2.39
N GLN A 44 3.57 -9.03 1.75
CA GLN A 44 2.14 -9.31 1.94
C GLN A 44 1.89 -10.62 2.69
N TYR A 45 2.78 -11.01 3.60
CA TYR A 45 2.56 -12.20 4.41
C TYR A 45 1.60 -11.91 5.56
N SER A 46 0.60 -12.76 5.73
CA SER A 46 -0.09 -12.93 7.00
C SER A 46 0.90 -13.39 8.08
N VAL A 47 0.49 -13.25 9.35
CA VAL A 47 1.32 -13.66 10.49
C VAL A 47 1.70 -15.13 10.41
N ASP A 48 0.79 -16.00 9.96
CA ASP A 48 1.05 -17.43 9.89
C ASP A 48 1.94 -17.82 8.70
N GLU A 49 1.77 -17.17 7.54
CA GLU A 49 2.71 -17.32 6.41
C GLU A 49 4.12 -16.88 6.80
N LEU A 50 4.24 -15.80 7.57
CA LEU A 50 5.53 -15.32 8.06
C LEU A 50 6.19 -16.34 9.00
N LYS A 51 5.43 -16.94 9.93
CA LYS A 51 5.94 -18.01 10.82
C LYS A 51 6.45 -19.21 10.03
N ILE A 52 5.72 -19.63 8.99
CA ILE A 52 6.12 -20.75 8.12
C ILE A 52 7.42 -20.41 7.41
N ARG A 53 7.51 -19.25 6.76
CA ARG A 53 8.72 -18.80 6.06
C ARG A 53 9.94 -18.72 6.98
N LEU A 54 9.77 -18.21 8.20
CA LEU A 54 10.86 -18.16 9.17
C LEU A 54 11.33 -19.56 9.60
N LYS A 55 10.40 -20.50 9.77
CA LYS A 55 10.73 -21.89 10.11
C LYS A 55 11.50 -22.56 8.97
N GLU A 56 11.09 -22.36 7.72
CA GLU A 56 11.79 -22.87 6.54
C GLU A 56 13.18 -22.26 6.39
N GLY A 57 13.31 -20.95 6.56
CA GLY A 57 14.61 -20.25 6.51
C GLY A 57 15.58 -20.79 7.56
N ARG A 58 15.12 -21.04 8.79
CA ARG A 58 15.93 -21.66 9.85
C ARG A 58 16.38 -23.08 9.50
N LYS A 59 15.53 -23.88 8.86
CA LYS A 59 15.89 -25.23 8.39
C LYS A 59 16.93 -25.18 7.27
N ALA A 60 16.73 -24.31 6.29
CA ALA A 60 17.66 -24.13 5.17
C ALA A 60 19.05 -23.67 5.66
N ALA A 61 19.10 -22.71 6.58
CA ALA A 61 20.34 -22.26 7.20
C ALA A 61 21.08 -23.38 7.94
N LYS A 62 20.36 -24.20 8.73
CA LYS A 62 20.95 -25.37 9.41
C LYS A 62 21.47 -26.42 8.43
N ALA A 63 20.81 -26.58 7.28
CA ALA A 63 21.22 -27.50 6.23
C ALA A 63 22.34 -26.94 5.33
N GLY A 64 22.82 -25.72 5.59
CA GLY A 64 23.81 -25.05 4.73
C GLY A 64 23.25 -24.64 3.35
N ILE A 65 21.93 -24.62 3.18
CA ILE A 65 21.25 -24.23 1.94
C ILE A 65 20.97 -22.74 2.04
N TYR A 66 21.90 -21.91 1.57
CA TYR A 66 21.75 -20.47 1.46
C TYR A 66 21.85 -20.02 0.00
N LYS A 67 21.18 -18.91 -0.32
CA LYS A 67 21.40 -18.22 -1.59
C LYS A 67 22.48 -17.17 -1.38
N THR A 68 23.43 -17.13 -2.29
CA THR A 68 24.39 -16.03 -2.38
C THR A 68 23.68 -14.72 -2.68
N GLN A 69 24.31 -13.60 -2.35
CA GLN A 69 23.77 -12.27 -2.62
C GLN A 69 23.52 -12.05 -4.13
N SER A 70 24.35 -12.66 -4.98
CA SER A 70 24.21 -12.63 -6.44
C SER A 70 22.91 -13.33 -6.89
N GLU A 71 22.63 -14.52 -6.37
CA GLU A 71 21.41 -15.30 -6.70
C GLU A 71 20.12 -14.64 -6.20
N MET A 72 20.19 -13.86 -5.13
CA MET A 72 19.04 -13.09 -4.65
C MET A 72 18.74 -11.88 -5.55
N ARG A 73 19.77 -11.24 -6.09
CA ARG A 73 19.63 -10.06 -6.96
C ARG A 73 19.25 -10.41 -8.39
N SER A 74 19.67 -11.57 -8.90
CA SER A 74 19.37 -11.98 -10.29
C SER A 74 17.87 -12.16 -10.57
N LYS A 75 17.05 -12.41 -9.55
CA LYS A 75 15.58 -12.52 -9.69
C LYS A 75 14.85 -11.20 -9.84
N HIS A 76 15.52 -10.07 -9.54
CA HIS A 76 14.94 -8.73 -9.61
C HIS A 76 15.96 -7.80 -10.29
N PRO A 77 16.13 -7.89 -11.62
CA PRO A 77 16.91 -6.91 -12.35
C PRO A 77 16.29 -5.52 -12.15
N LEU A 78 17.16 -4.53 -11.90
CA LEU A 78 16.80 -3.12 -11.73
C LEU A 78 16.18 -2.55 -13.01
#